data_AF-A0A401NID8-F1
#
_entry.id   AF-A0A401NID8-F1
#
_cell.length_a   1.000
_cell.length_b   1.000
_cell.length_c   1.000
_cell.angle_alpha   90.00
_cell.angle_beta   90.00
_cell.angle_gamma   90.00
#
_symmetry.space_group_name_H-M   'P 1'
#
loop_
_entity.id
_entity.type
_entity.pdbx_description
1 polymer ?
#
loop_
_entity_poly.entity_id
_entity_poly.type
_entity_poly.pdbx_seq_one_letter_code
_entity_poly.pdbx_strand_id
1 'polypeptide(L)'
;ECREERQRIIEEEKARRTPIPTFVKFSAPRSTNESGFPNSHVLDALHEQSSSKAPLSDDKNTSSSWAISREESKRAVDMWAPAQQKRKNSEDTSVSGYFRKNTSLGDLRQSPATAKKLDKLVSEIRRETNVIIPERDRKIAALMLVKHQEEQERLEQRLKAQQFWDKLKRTERLTQMKQETERQKGLIKSIGRWRKEREMRQSKLQQEVRQMAELREKDVIVKESQWRILAEKQELKKKEKIEQAKYQAEIRKHHQDQLQKQSETIKQVTKEREVQASQAKLSSATQKRLLKEMSDQNKTKLENEHEKLKHLLLKNEIDNLSKTEELMVRMSLERKLLKFKENHKLQLEEKKRGLKEKATKEQNQILQARLRAEKLEQEQQERKEALAEISDLKIEQAQKTVLKSVQNKALQSQKSRSEKEKVHQQIKKKVDEEEEWHRLAMEETIKKKDRRSEEILKVKKATIEESRQVARAAFQMRERVREQINSRSFDQMAMEAELWASLVKKIAY
;
A
#
# COMPACT_ATOMS: atom_id res chain seq x y z
N GLU A 1 -17.90 26.28 15.00
CA GLU A 1 -16.73 25.59 14.39
C GLU A 1 -16.59 25.83 12.88
N CYS A 2 -17.23 25.05 11.99
CA CYS A 2 -16.91 25.09 10.53
C CYS A 2 -17.15 26.44 9.81
N ARG A 3 -17.94 27.37 10.38
CA ARG A 3 -18.09 28.73 9.85
C ARG A 3 -16.95 29.64 10.31
N GLU A 4 -16.58 29.62 11.59
CA GLU A 4 -15.45 30.42 12.10
C GLU A 4 -14.12 29.97 11.50
N GLU A 5 -13.90 28.66 11.31
CA GLU A 5 -12.67 28.15 10.68
C GLU A 5 -12.55 28.65 9.23
N ARG A 6 -13.67 28.74 8.50
CA ARG A 6 -13.73 29.32 7.15
C ARG A 6 -13.47 30.83 7.16
N GLN A 7 -13.96 31.56 8.17
CA GLN A 7 -13.67 33.00 8.32
C GLN A 7 -12.19 33.23 8.64
N ARG A 8 -11.61 32.47 9.57
CA ARG A 8 -10.17 32.50 9.91
C ARG A 8 -9.29 32.29 8.67
N ILE A 9 -9.59 31.29 7.84
CA ILE A 9 -8.87 31.02 6.59
C ILE A 9 -8.98 32.20 5.60
N ILE A 10 -10.16 32.83 5.48
CA ILE A 10 -10.37 34.00 4.60
C ILE A 10 -9.59 35.23 5.10
N GLU A 11 -9.48 35.42 6.42
CA GLU A 11 -8.71 36.50 7.03
C GLU A 11 -7.20 36.27 6.91
N GLU A 12 -6.74 35.02 7.04
CA GLU A 12 -5.35 34.66 6.80
C GLU A 12 -4.94 34.84 5.33
N GLU A 13 -5.79 34.47 4.37
CA GLU A 13 -5.57 34.75 2.94
C GLU A 13 -5.51 36.26 2.64
N LYS A 14 -6.36 37.07 3.29
CA LYS A 14 -6.29 38.54 3.19
C LYS A 14 -4.98 39.08 3.75
N ALA A 15 -4.52 38.60 4.91
CA ALA A 15 -3.26 39.02 5.52
C ALA A 15 -2.03 38.62 4.69
N ARG A 16 -2.09 37.51 3.94
CA ARG A 16 -1.03 37.04 3.05
C ARG A 16 -0.91 37.84 1.74
N ARG A 17 -1.92 38.64 1.38
CA ARG A 17 -1.94 39.45 0.14
C ARG A 17 -1.42 40.86 0.40
N THR A 18 -0.12 41.05 0.23
CA THR A 18 0.50 42.39 0.16
C THR A 18 -0.21 43.26 -0.88
N PRO A 19 -0.61 44.51 -0.56
CA PRO A 19 -1.27 45.38 -1.52
C PRO A 19 -0.33 45.70 -2.69
N ILE A 20 -0.82 45.52 -3.92
CA ILE A 20 -0.08 45.87 -5.14
C ILE A 20 0.10 47.39 -5.16
N PRO A 21 1.33 47.93 -5.33
CA PRO A 21 1.54 49.36 -5.42
C PRO A 21 0.72 49.98 -6.56
N THR A 22 -0.02 51.05 -6.24
CA THR A 22 -0.85 51.77 -7.21
C THR A 22 0.00 52.35 -8.33
N PHE A 23 -0.39 52.09 -9.58
CA PHE A 23 0.27 52.66 -10.76
C PHE A 23 0.37 54.18 -10.68
N VAL A 24 1.58 54.72 -10.77
CA VAL A 24 1.82 56.16 -10.86
C VAL A 24 1.27 56.66 -12.20
N LYS A 25 0.33 57.61 -12.16
CA LYS A 25 -0.18 58.27 -13.35
C LYS A 25 0.91 59.12 -13.98
N PHE A 26 1.47 58.69 -15.12
CA PHE A 26 2.26 59.58 -15.97
C PHE A 26 1.34 60.55 -16.71
N SER A 27 1.60 61.85 -16.54
CA SER A 27 0.92 62.93 -17.25
C SER A 27 1.43 63.04 -18.69
N ALA A 28 0.53 62.98 -19.67
CA ALA A 28 0.86 63.21 -21.07
C ALA A 28 0.94 64.72 -21.39
N PRO A 29 1.99 65.19 -22.09
CA PRO A 29 1.97 66.48 -22.78
C PRO A 29 1.21 66.38 -24.12
N ARG A 30 0.63 67.51 -24.55
CA ARG A 30 0.01 67.72 -25.88
C ARG A 30 1.01 68.32 -26.88
N SER A 31 0.58 68.40 -28.14
CA SER A 31 1.12 69.25 -29.21
C SER A 31 2.39 68.70 -29.91
N THR A 32 2.61 68.87 -31.22
CA THR A 32 1.82 69.56 -32.28
C THR A 32 1.96 68.84 -33.63
N ASN A 33 1.18 69.25 -34.65
CA ASN A 33 1.18 68.70 -36.01
C ASN A 33 2.41 69.10 -36.87
N GLU A 34 2.47 68.49 -38.07
CA GLU A 34 3.07 69.01 -39.33
C GLU A 34 4.61 69.17 -39.39
N SER A 35 5.29 68.96 -40.53
CA SER A 35 4.95 68.31 -41.82
C SER A 35 6.24 67.97 -42.60
N GLY A 36 6.19 67.13 -43.63
CA GLY A 36 7.29 66.98 -44.62
C GLY A 36 7.84 65.56 -44.87
N PHE A 37 7.31 64.89 -45.91
CA PHE A 37 7.96 63.80 -46.66
C PHE A 37 8.44 64.35 -48.03
N PRO A 38 9.15 63.59 -48.90
CA PRO A 38 9.82 62.28 -48.74
C PRO A 38 11.36 62.47 -48.76
N ASN A 39 12.29 61.53 -49.02
CA ASN A 39 12.35 60.08 -49.30
C ASN A 39 13.77 59.63 -48.83
N SER A 40 14.23 58.37 -48.68
CA SER A 40 13.80 56.99 -48.99
C SER A 40 14.64 56.04 -48.06
N HIS A 41 14.83 54.71 -48.18
CA HIS A 41 14.45 53.67 -49.16
C HIS A 41 14.45 52.28 -48.44
N VAL A 42 13.37 51.51 -48.56
CA VAL A 42 13.30 50.02 -48.70
C VAL A 42 14.23 49.11 -47.84
N LEU A 43 13.60 48.38 -46.89
CA LEU A 43 13.87 47.01 -46.40
C LEU A 43 15.20 46.68 -45.66
N ASP A 44 15.31 45.66 -44.80
CA ASP A 44 14.36 44.92 -43.93
C ASP A 44 15.19 44.03 -42.96
N ALA A 45 14.62 43.65 -41.80
CA ALA A 45 14.94 42.49 -40.93
C ALA A 45 14.47 42.74 -39.48
N LEU A 46 13.70 41.81 -38.93
CA LEU A 46 13.14 41.85 -37.57
C LEU A 46 13.96 41.01 -36.57
N HIS A 47 13.78 41.30 -35.27
CA HIS A 47 13.87 40.37 -34.11
C HIS A 47 15.09 39.41 -34.01
N GLU A 48 15.82 39.32 -32.89
CA GLU A 48 15.24 38.93 -31.60
C GLU A 48 16.09 39.29 -30.36
N GLN A 49 15.51 38.98 -29.20
CA GLN A 49 16.03 39.20 -27.85
C GLN A 49 17.33 38.42 -27.57
N SER A 50 18.23 38.96 -26.74
CA SER A 50 19.26 38.15 -26.07
C SER A 50 19.00 38.10 -24.55
N SER A 51 18.65 36.91 -24.05
CA SER A 51 18.55 36.67 -22.60
C SER A 51 19.90 36.15 -22.07
N SER A 52 20.43 36.78 -21.04
CA SER A 52 21.74 36.43 -20.47
C SER A 52 21.66 35.21 -19.54
N LYS A 53 22.36 34.12 -19.88
CA LYS A 53 22.75 33.05 -18.94
C LYS A 53 24.17 32.57 -19.25
N ALA A 54 25.05 32.65 -18.26
CA ALA A 54 26.40 32.09 -18.30
C ALA A 54 26.39 30.58 -17.97
N PRO A 55 27.35 29.80 -18.48
CA PRO A 55 27.51 28.39 -18.10
C PRO A 55 28.17 28.23 -16.72
N LEU A 56 27.95 27.06 -16.11
CA LEU A 56 28.67 26.59 -14.92
C LEU A 56 30.04 26.02 -15.31
N SER A 57 30.99 26.11 -14.39
CA SER A 57 32.28 25.42 -14.45
C SER A 57 32.18 23.99 -13.90
N ASP A 58 32.48 22.99 -14.71
CA ASP A 58 32.87 21.67 -14.22
C ASP A 58 34.29 21.74 -13.65
N ASP A 59 34.51 21.18 -12.45
CA ASP A 59 35.86 20.93 -11.94
C ASP A 59 35.98 19.53 -11.31
N LYS A 60 37.21 19.00 -11.24
CA LYS A 60 37.45 17.55 -11.29
C LYS A 60 37.73 16.88 -9.93
N ASN A 61 37.55 15.57 -9.94
CA ASN A 61 37.97 14.61 -8.90
C ASN A 61 39.33 14.94 -8.27
N THR A 62 39.42 14.82 -6.94
CA THR A 62 40.62 14.29 -6.27
C THR A 62 40.22 13.07 -5.46
N SER A 63 40.96 11.97 -5.62
CA SER A 63 40.76 10.73 -4.87
C SER A 63 41.53 10.76 -3.55
N SER A 64 41.00 10.12 -2.50
CA SER A 64 41.86 9.50 -1.49
C SER A 64 41.26 8.17 -1.03
N SER A 65 42.11 7.15 -0.95
CA SER A 65 41.76 5.79 -0.55
C SER A 65 41.84 5.65 0.97
N TRP A 66 40.81 5.08 1.59
CA TRP A 66 40.92 4.38 2.87
C TRP A 66 40.09 3.10 2.83
N ALA A 67 40.73 2.00 2.42
CA ALA A 67 40.21 0.66 2.64
C ALA A 67 40.50 0.25 4.08
N ILE A 68 39.45 -0.09 4.84
CA ILE A 68 39.57 -0.76 6.14
C ILE A 68 38.65 -1.99 6.09
N SER A 69 39.23 -3.16 6.36
CA SER A 69 38.51 -4.43 6.44
C SER A 69 37.41 -4.37 7.49
N ARG A 70 36.31 -5.11 7.28
CA ARG A 70 35.35 -5.37 8.35
C ARG A 70 34.75 -6.76 8.22
N GLU A 71 34.78 -7.49 9.33
CA GLU A 71 34.48 -8.91 9.39
C GLU A 71 33.01 -9.22 9.09
N GLU A 72 32.86 -10.43 8.56
CA GLU A 72 31.65 -11.22 8.54
C GLU A 72 30.87 -11.13 9.87
N SER A 73 29.74 -10.40 9.86
CA SER A 73 28.78 -10.36 10.97
C SER A 73 27.39 -10.72 10.46
N LYS A 74 27.00 -11.96 10.74
CA LYS A 74 25.66 -12.50 10.47
C LYS A 74 24.62 -11.84 11.39
N ARG A 75 23.34 -11.89 10.97
CA ARG A 75 22.13 -11.27 11.58
C ARG A 75 21.94 -9.78 11.22
N ALA A 76 20.72 -9.25 11.04
CA ALA A 76 19.39 -9.88 11.10
C ALA A 76 18.50 -9.37 9.95
N VAL A 77 17.79 -10.28 9.28
CA VAL A 77 16.69 -9.96 8.36
C VAL A 77 15.41 -10.50 8.99
N ASP A 78 14.86 -9.75 9.95
CA ASP A 78 13.55 -10.03 10.53
C ASP A 78 12.48 -9.29 9.69
N MET A 79 11.82 -10.01 8.77
CA MET A 79 10.56 -10.71 9.05
C MET A 79 9.34 -9.80 9.29
N TRP A 80 9.04 -8.91 8.35
CA TRP A 80 7.66 -8.50 8.08
C TRP A 80 6.94 -9.50 7.17
N ALA A 81 6.66 -10.68 7.72
CA ALA A 81 5.61 -11.55 7.20
C ALA A 81 4.24 -11.10 7.78
N PRO A 82 3.15 -11.12 7.01
CA PRO A 82 1.82 -10.87 7.57
C PRO A 82 1.49 -11.95 8.61
N ALA A 83 0.91 -11.53 9.74
CA ALA A 83 0.58 -12.41 10.85
C ALA A 83 -0.60 -13.34 10.53
N GLN A 84 -0.40 -14.31 9.63
CA GLN A 84 -1.30 -15.45 9.48
C GLN A 84 -1.36 -16.15 10.84
N GLN A 85 -2.51 -16.04 11.51
CA GLN A 85 -2.73 -16.60 12.83
C GLN A 85 -2.64 -18.13 12.77
N LYS A 86 -1.44 -18.67 12.97
CA LYS A 86 -1.25 -20.06 13.36
C LYS A 86 -1.98 -20.25 14.69
N ARG A 87 -3.24 -20.70 14.59
CA ARG A 87 -3.93 -21.44 15.64
C ARG A 87 -3.08 -22.70 15.90
N LYS A 88 -2.05 -22.56 16.73
CA LYS A 88 -1.43 -23.71 17.39
C LYS A 88 -2.54 -24.47 18.07
N ASN A 89 -2.50 -25.79 17.98
CA ASN A 89 -3.42 -26.63 18.72
C ASN A 89 -3.30 -26.26 20.21
N SER A 90 -4.38 -25.71 20.77
CA SER A 90 -4.59 -25.80 22.20
C SER A 90 -4.86 -27.26 22.49
N GLU A 91 -3.84 -27.99 22.96
CA GLU A 91 -4.02 -29.23 23.74
C GLU A 91 -4.56 -28.87 25.13
N ASP A 92 -5.58 -28.00 25.17
CA ASP A 92 -6.39 -27.72 26.33
C ASP A 92 -7.40 -28.84 26.46
N THR A 93 -6.93 -29.89 27.15
CA THR A 93 -7.57 -30.38 28.38
C THR A 93 -9.09 -30.48 28.32
N SER A 94 -9.57 -31.73 28.38
CA SER A 94 -10.95 -32.18 28.16
C SER A 94 -12.00 -31.73 29.21
N VAL A 95 -12.08 -30.43 29.52
CA VAL A 95 -13.11 -29.80 30.39
C VAL A 95 -14.53 -30.04 29.86
N SER A 96 -14.67 -30.26 28.54
CA SER A 96 -15.91 -30.73 27.89
C SER A 96 -16.48 -32.04 28.50
N GLY A 97 -15.64 -32.86 29.13
CA GLY A 97 -16.04 -34.11 29.79
C GLY A 97 -16.77 -33.94 31.13
N TYR A 98 -16.61 -32.79 31.80
CA TYR A 98 -17.11 -32.58 33.18
C TYR A 98 -18.45 -31.85 33.28
N PHE A 99 -18.89 -31.15 32.22
CA PHE A 99 -20.16 -30.42 32.21
C PHE A 99 -21.25 -31.02 31.30
N ARG A 100 -20.96 -32.12 30.58
CA ARG A 100 -21.96 -32.88 29.80
C ARG A 100 -22.43 -34.15 30.52
N LYS A 101 -22.68 -34.06 31.83
CA LYS A 101 -23.47 -35.04 32.59
C LYS A 101 -24.47 -34.30 33.49
N ASN A 102 -25.75 -34.57 33.21
CA ASN A 102 -26.90 -34.37 34.10
C ASN A 102 -27.10 -32.96 34.69
N THR A 103 -27.58 -32.03 33.85
CA THR A 103 -28.48 -30.95 34.30
C THR A 103 -29.88 -31.10 33.68
N SER A 104 -30.41 -32.32 33.70
CA SER A 104 -31.86 -32.53 33.58
C SER A 104 -32.50 -32.02 34.86
N LEU A 105 -33.34 -30.99 34.76
CA LEU A 105 -33.98 -30.36 35.93
C LEU A 105 -35.05 -31.25 36.60
N GLY A 106 -35.31 -32.45 36.07
CA GLY A 106 -36.25 -33.42 36.65
C GLY A 106 -35.61 -34.59 37.40
N ASP A 107 -34.29 -34.75 37.39
CA ASP A 107 -33.65 -36.00 37.85
C ASP A 107 -33.33 -36.02 39.35
N LEU A 108 -34.38 -36.08 40.18
CA LEU A 108 -34.27 -36.29 41.63
C LEU A 108 -33.90 -37.74 42.02
N ARG A 109 -33.56 -38.61 41.07
CA ARG A 109 -33.15 -39.99 41.34
C ARG A 109 -31.66 -40.09 41.65
N GLN A 110 -31.33 -39.72 42.88
CA GLN A 110 -30.27 -40.30 43.72
C GLN A 110 -29.09 -40.96 42.96
N SER A 111 -28.01 -40.20 42.78
CA SER A 111 -26.71 -40.82 42.45
C SER A 111 -26.38 -41.90 43.49
N PRO A 112 -25.79 -43.06 43.12
CA PRO A 112 -25.45 -44.11 44.08
C PRO A 112 -24.53 -43.65 45.23
N ALA A 113 -23.79 -42.55 45.04
CA ALA A 113 -23.01 -41.91 46.11
C ALA A 113 -23.90 -41.11 47.07
N THR A 114 -24.94 -40.43 46.57
CA THR A 114 -25.84 -39.59 47.39
C THR A 114 -26.88 -40.43 48.13
N ALA A 115 -27.32 -41.56 47.55
CA ALA A 115 -28.02 -42.61 48.28
C ALA A 115 -27.19 -43.13 49.48
N LYS A 116 -25.91 -43.47 49.25
CA LYS A 116 -25.01 -43.91 50.33
C LYS A 116 -24.69 -42.83 51.37
N LYS A 117 -24.68 -41.54 51.01
CA LYS A 117 -24.63 -40.42 51.98
C LYS A 117 -25.92 -40.37 52.82
N LEU A 118 -27.07 -40.50 52.17
CA LEU A 118 -28.40 -40.47 52.80
C LEU A 118 -28.61 -41.64 53.77
N ASP A 119 -28.32 -42.88 53.37
CA ASP A 119 -28.54 -44.06 54.21
C ASP A 119 -27.63 -44.04 55.46
N LYS A 120 -26.41 -43.48 55.33
CA LYS A 120 -25.54 -43.16 56.46
C LYS A 120 -26.16 -42.12 57.39
N LEU A 121 -26.59 -40.97 56.87
CA LEU A 121 -27.21 -39.92 57.69
C LEU A 121 -28.53 -40.37 58.35
N VAL A 122 -29.35 -41.19 57.68
CA VAL A 122 -30.52 -41.84 58.31
C VAL A 122 -30.09 -42.77 59.45
N SER A 123 -28.96 -43.46 59.32
CA SER A 123 -28.39 -44.34 60.36
C SER A 123 -27.74 -43.56 61.50
N GLU A 124 -27.11 -42.41 61.21
CA GLU A 124 -26.55 -41.46 62.19
C GLU A 124 -27.66 -40.89 63.06
N ILE A 125 -28.70 -40.30 62.43
CA ILE A 125 -29.88 -39.75 63.12
C ILE A 125 -30.58 -40.85 63.94
N ARG A 126 -30.69 -42.09 63.43
CA ARG A 126 -31.22 -43.25 64.18
C ARG A 126 -30.41 -43.59 65.45
N ARG A 127 -29.13 -43.21 65.53
CA ARG A 127 -28.26 -43.44 66.70
C ARG A 127 -28.18 -42.24 67.64
N GLU A 128 -28.31 -41.03 67.12
CA GLU A 128 -28.20 -39.78 67.90
C GLU A 128 -29.52 -39.37 68.55
N THR A 129 -30.68 -39.62 67.92
CA THR A 129 -31.97 -39.20 68.46
C THR A 129 -32.58 -40.26 69.38
N ASN A 130 -32.45 -40.09 70.70
CA ASN A 130 -33.13 -40.88 71.74
C ASN A 130 -34.66 -40.63 71.83
N VAL A 131 -35.28 -40.14 70.74
CA VAL A 131 -36.71 -39.77 70.66
C VAL A 131 -37.34 -40.53 69.50
N ILE A 132 -38.58 -40.99 69.65
CA ILE A 132 -39.30 -41.82 68.67
C ILE A 132 -39.79 -40.95 67.49
N ILE A 133 -38.87 -40.53 66.64
CA ILE A 133 -39.17 -39.80 65.40
C ILE A 133 -39.61 -40.81 64.32
N PRO A 134 -40.72 -40.57 63.58
CA PRO A 134 -41.13 -41.44 62.48
C PRO A 134 -40.03 -41.66 61.43
N GLU A 135 -40.02 -42.82 60.78
CA GLU A 135 -39.00 -43.12 59.76
C GLU A 135 -39.05 -42.17 58.56
N ARG A 136 -40.26 -41.69 58.23
CA ARG A 136 -40.51 -40.66 57.21
C ARG A 136 -39.70 -39.39 57.51
N ASP A 137 -39.76 -38.91 58.74
CA ASP A 137 -39.23 -37.59 59.08
C ASP A 137 -37.71 -37.64 59.31
N ARG A 138 -37.19 -38.76 59.83
CA ARG A 138 -35.74 -39.05 59.81
C ARG A 138 -35.19 -39.10 58.38
N LYS A 139 -35.95 -39.64 57.42
CA LYS A 139 -35.57 -39.64 55.99
C LYS A 139 -35.66 -38.25 55.35
N ILE A 140 -36.64 -37.43 55.74
CA ILE A 140 -36.75 -36.03 55.29
C ILE A 140 -35.58 -35.19 55.84
N ALA A 141 -35.24 -35.32 57.13
CA ALA A 141 -34.09 -34.64 57.73
C ALA A 141 -32.77 -35.02 57.05
N ALA A 142 -32.53 -36.31 56.81
CA ALA A 142 -31.35 -36.76 56.06
C ALA A 142 -31.32 -36.22 54.62
N LEU A 143 -32.46 -36.20 53.92
CA LEU A 143 -32.58 -35.57 52.58
C LEU A 143 -32.23 -34.08 52.61
N MET A 144 -32.69 -33.34 53.63
CA MET A 144 -32.39 -31.91 53.77
C MET A 144 -30.90 -31.68 54.05
N LEU A 145 -30.26 -32.49 54.90
CA LEU A 145 -28.83 -32.41 55.17
C LEU A 145 -27.98 -32.75 53.93
N VAL A 146 -28.30 -33.81 53.19
CA VAL A 146 -27.62 -34.16 51.93
C VAL A 146 -27.77 -33.03 50.91
N LYS A 147 -29.00 -32.52 50.72
CA LYS A 147 -29.26 -31.41 49.79
C LYS A 147 -28.50 -30.14 50.18
N HIS A 148 -28.39 -29.83 51.47
CA HIS A 148 -27.61 -28.68 51.93
C HIS A 148 -26.11 -28.88 51.67
N GLN A 149 -25.56 -30.07 51.94
CA GLN A 149 -24.17 -30.40 51.62
C GLN A 149 -23.88 -30.29 50.11
N GLU A 150 -24.76 -30.81 49.25
CA GLU A 150 -24.66 -30.68 47.79
C GLU A 150 -24.74 -29.21 47.33
N GLU A 151 -25.60 -28.39 47.96
CA GLU A 151 -25.68 -26.95 47.70
C GLU A 151 -24.39 -26.22 48.07
N GLN A 152 -23.78 -26.56 49.21
CA GLN A 152 -22.47 -26.02 49.64
C GLN A 152 -21.33 -26.48 48.71
N GLU A 153 -21.22 -27.78 48.41
CA GLU A 153 -20.24 -28.33 47.45
C GLU A 153 -20.33 -27.60 46.10
N ARG A 154 -21.54 -27.35 45.61
CA ARG A 154 -21.82 -26.60 44.37
C ARG A 154 -21.49 -25.11 44.48
N LEU A 155 -21.73 -24.46 45.63
CA LEU A 155 -21.36 -23.06 45.87
C LEU A 155 -19.83 -22.89 45.93
N GLU A 156 -19.13 -23.80 46.60
CA GLU A 156 -17.66 -23.86 46.58
C GLU A 156 -17.12 -24.04 45.15
N GLN A 157 -17.68 -24.96 44.37
CA GLN A 157 -17.27 -25.18 42.97
C GLN A 157 -17.46 -23.91 42.13
N ARG A 158 -18.58 -23.19 42.30
CA ARG A 158 -18.83 -21.89 41.66
C ARG A 158 -17.80 -20.84 42.07
N LEU A 159 -17.50 -20.72 43.37
CA LEU A 159 -16.51 -19.77 43.88
C LEU A 159 -15.09 -20.09 43.38
N LYS A 160 -14.69 -21.38 43.40
CA LYS A 160 -13.40 -21.86 42.88
C LYS A 160 -13.28 -21.60 41.37
N ALA A 161 -14.34 -21.85 40.60
CA ALA A 161 -14.38 -21.52 39.18
C ALA A 161 -14.30 -20.00 38.91
N GLN A 162 -15.02 -19.18 39.68
CA GLN A 162 -14.95 -17.72 39.56
C GLN A 162 -13.54 -17.21 39.87
N GLN A 163 -12.92 -17.66 40.97
CA GLN A 163 -11.54 -17.31 41.32
C GLN A 163 -10.54 -17.73 40.22
N PHE A 164 -10.75 -18.88 39.57
CA PHE A 164 -9.94 -19.31 38.43
C PHE A 164 -10.11 -18.37 37.22
N TRP A 165 -11.35 -18.07 36.83
CA TRP A 165 -11.64 -17.12 35.75
C TRP A 165 -11.08 -15.71 36.02
N ASP A 166 -11.17 -15.23 37.26
CA ASP A 166 -10.63 -13.93 37.63
C ASP A 166 -9.10 -13.93 37.76
N LYS A 167 -8.46 -15.08 38.04
CA LYS A 167 -6.99 -15.22 37.91
C LYS A 167 -6.58 -15.19 36.44
N LEU A 168 -7.29 -15.91 35.56
CA LEU A 168 -7.04 -15.94 34.12
C LEU A 168 -7.22 -14.56 33.47
N LYS A 169 -8.29 -13.83 33.79
CA LYS A 169 -8.51 -12.45 33.32
C LYS A 169 -7.43 -11.48 33.83
N ARG A 170 -6.88 -11.69 35.04
CA ARG A 170 -5.76 -10.88 35.55
C ARG A 170 -4.46 -11.17 34.79
N THR A 171 -4.13 -12.43 34.51
CA THR A 171 -2.92 -12.77 33.73
C THR A 171 -3.03 -12.31 32.29
N GLU A 172 -4.21 -12.44 31.66
CA GLU A 172 -4.50 -11.90 30.32
C GLU A 172 -4.34 -10.38 30.25
N ARG A 173 -4.93 -9.62 31.18
CA ARG A 173 -4.75 -8.15 31.25
C ARG A 173 -3.27 -7.77 31.43
N LEU A 174 -2.52 -8.52 32.23
CA LEU A 174 -1.09 -8.28 32.43
C LEU A 174 -0.24 -8.59 31.19
N THR A 175 -0.62 -9.57 30.34
CA THR A 175 0.07 -9.80 29.06
C THR A 175 -0.32 -8.77 28.01
N GLN A 176 -1.59 -8.35 27.96
CA GLN A 176 -2.06 -7.25 27.11
C GLN A 176 -1.32 -5.94 27.43
N MET A 177 -1.30 -5.50 28.70
CA MET A 177 -0.57 -4.29 29.12
C MET A 177 0.94 -4.36 28.80
N LYS A 178 1.57 -5.54 28.90
CA LYS A 178 2.98 -5.73 28.49
C LYS A 178 3.14 -5.57 26.98
N GLN A 179 2.25 -6.14 26.17
CA GLN A 179 2.28 -5.98 24.71
C GLN A 179 2.03 -4.53 24.28
N GLU A 180 1.12 -3.82 24.93
CA GLU A 180 0.86 -2.41 24.67
C GLU A 180 2.03 -1.51 25.06
N THR A 181 2.65 -1.72 26.22
CA THR A 181 3.83 -0.94 26.62
C THR A 181 5.03 -1.18 25.70
N GLU A 182 5.27 -2.40 25.21
CA GLU A 182 6.28 -2.64 24.18
C GLU A 182 5.91 -2.04 22.81
N ARG A 183 4.64 -2.08 22.40
CA ARG A 183 4.15 -1.37 21.20
C ARG A 183 4.39 0.14 21.31
N GLN A 184 4.09 0.74 22.46
CA GLN A 184 4.33 2.17 22.74
C GLN A 184 5.82 2.50 22.74
N LYS A 185 6.67 1.71 23.41
CA LYS A 185 8.14 1.85 23.37
C LYS A 185 8.68 1.74 21.94
N GLY A 186 8.14 0.81 21.13
CA GLY A 186 8.48 0.66 19.71
C GLY A 186 8.12 1.91 18.89
N LEU A 187 6.92 2.46 19.09
CA LEU A 187 6.47 3.69 18.45
C LEU A 187 7.32 4.90 18.85
N ILE A 188 7.59 5.10 20.15
CA ILE A 188 8.44 6.19 20.67
C ILE A 188 9.86 6.08 20.09
N LYS A 189 10.45 4.87 20.06
CA LYS A 189 11.75 4.63 19.42
C LYS A 189 11.73 4.96 17.92
N SER A 190 10.63 4.68 17.22
CA SER A 190 10.49 5.00 15.79
C SER A 190 10.40 6.51 15.53
N ILE A 191 9.53 7.21 16.28
CA ILE A 191 9.39 8.67 16.23
C ILE A 191 10.72 9.35 16.60
N GLY A 192 11.43 8.83 17.60
CA GLY A 192 12.75 9.33 17.99
C GLY A 192 13.82 9.18 16.91
N ARG A 193 13.83 8.05 16.18
CA ARG A 193 14.72 7.88 15.00
C ARG A 193 14.36 8.87 13.89
N TRP A 194 13.08 8.96 13.52
CA TRP A 194 12.62 9.86 12.45
C TRP A 194 12.92 11.33 12.76
N ARG A 195 12.71 11.75 14.02
CA ARG A 195 13.09 13.08 14.52
C ARG A 195 14.59 13.35 14.31
N LYS A 196 15.46 12.48 14.82
CA LYS A 196 16.93 12.62 14.66
C LYS A 196 17.36 12.64 13.19
N GLU A 197 16.76 11.79 12.37
CA GLU A 197 17.07 11.72 10.94
C GLU A 197 16.59 12.98 10.18
N ARG A 198 15.46 13.58 10.58
CA ARG A 198 15.00 14.88 10.09
C ARG A 198 15.94 16.01 10.53
N GLU A 199 16.34 16.03 11.80
CA GLU A 199 17.28 17.01 12.36
C GLU A 199 18.64 16.94 11.63
N MET A 200 19.16 15.73 11.37
CA MET A 200 20.38 15.53 10.58
C MET A 200 20.24 16.03 9.12
N ARG A 201 19.09 15.80 8.46
CA ARG A 201 18.84 16.37 7.11
C ARG A 201 18.78 17.90 7.15
N GLN A 202 18.11 18.48 8.15
CA GLN A 202 18.02 19.94 8.32
C GLN A 202 19.40 20.57 8.62
N SER A 203 20.23 19.91 9.43
CA SER A 203 21.59 20.35 9.72
C SER A 203 22.48 20.34 8.47
N LYS A 204 22.39 19.30 7.62
CA LYS A 204 23.11 19.24 6.34
C LYS A 204 22.68 20.38 5.40
N LEU A 205 21.38 20.57 5.20
CA LEU A 205 20.85 21.67 4.40
C LEU A 205 21.28 23.05 4.93
N GLN A 206 21.31 23.24 6.26
CA GLN A 206 21.83 24.48 6.85
C GLN A 206 23.34 24.67 6.62
N GLN A 207 24.14 23.59 6.65
CA GLN A 207 25.57 23.64 6.36
C GLN A 207 25.83 23.95 4.88
N GLU A 208 25.12 23.31 3.96
CA GLU A 208 25.15 23.58 2.52
C GLU A 208 24.75 25.04 2.22
N VAL A 209 23.68 25.54 2.83
CA VAL A 209 23.25 26.95 2.69
C VAL A 209 24.28 27.93 3.23
N ARG A 210 24.96 27.63 4.35
CA ARG A 210 26.07 28.45 4.87
C ARG A 210 27.26 28.47 3.91
N GLN A 211 27.70 27.31 3.42
CA GLN A 211 28.80 27.22 2.45
C GLN A 211 28.47 28.00 1.16
N MET A 212 27.23 27.90 0.67
CA MET A 212 26.78 28.68 -0.50
C MET A 212 26.65 30.18 -0.21
N ALA A 213 26.44 30.60 1.04
CA ALA A 213 26.48 32.01 1.45
C ALA A 213 27.92 32.52 1.53
N GLU A 214 28.83 31.79 2.18
CA GLU A 214 30.26 32.13 2.26
C GLU A 214 30.92 32.24 0.88
N LEU A 215 30.55 31.36 -0.07
CA LEU A 215 31.03 31.46 -1.45
C LEU A 215 30.53 32.73 -2.14
N ARG A 216 29.25 33.10 -1.95
CA ARG A 216 28.70 34.36 -2.48
C ARG A 216 29.35 35.60 -1.86
N GLU A 217 29.66 35.55 -0.57
CA GLU A 217 30.37 36.63 0.14
C GLU A 217 31.79 36.81 -0.41
N LYS A 218 32.54 35.72 -0.60
CA LYS A 218 33.86 35.74 -1.27
C LYS A 218 33.77 36.31 -2.69
N ASP A 219 32.76 35.90 -3.45
CA ASP A 219 32.44 36.41 -4.79
C ASP A 219 32.18 37.94 -4.79
N VAL A 220 31.47 38.45 -3.79
CA VAL A 220 31.18 39.88 -3.63
C VAL A 220 32.45 40.65 -3.25
N ILE A 221 33.26 40.16 -2.31
CA ILE A 221 34.54 40.77 -1.91
C ILE A 221 35.52 40.84 -3.10
N VAL A 222 35.57 39.80 -3.94
CA VAL A 222 36.39 39.80 -5.16
C VAL A 222 35.89 40.83 -6.17
N LYS A 223 34.57 40.96 -6.38
CA LYS A 223 34.00 41.97 -7.29
C LYS A 223 34.19 43.38 -6.75
N GLU A 224 34.03 43.61 -5.45
CA GLU A 224 34.23 44.91 -4.82
C GLU A 224 35.71 45.35 -4.90
N SER A 225 36.67 44.46 -4.65
CA SER A 225 38.10 44.78 -4.79
C SER A 225 38.48 45.07 -6.24
N GLN A 226 37.92 44.35 -7.22
CA GLN A 226 38.07 44.70 -8.65
C GLN A 226 37.49 46.09 -8.98
N TRP A 227 36.30 46.42 -8.45
CA TRP A 227 35.67 47.73 -8.65
C TRP A 227 36.47 48.86 -7.98
N ARG A 228 37.04 48.61 -6.79
CA ARG A 228 37.92 49.54 -6.08
C ARG A 228 39.17 49.85 -6.91
N ILE A 229 39.85 48.82 -7.42
CA ILE A 229 41.02 48.97 -8.32
C ILE A 229 40.65 49.71 -9.63
N LEU A 230 39.45 49.51 -10.17
CA LEU A 230 38.99 50.25 -11.35
C LEU A 230 38.68 51.72 -11.04
N ALA A 231 38.09 52.01 -9.88
CA ALA A 231 37.82 53.36 -9.40
C ALA A 231 39.12 54.13 -9.13
N GLU A 232 40.10 53.52 -8.44
CA GLU A 232 41.45 54.05 -8.22
C GLU A 232 42.16 54.37 -9.55
N LYS A 233 42.10 53.46 -10.54
CA LYS A 233 42.64 53.69 -11.88
C LYS A 233 41.91 54.84 -12.61
N GLN A 234 40.62 55.04 -12.37
CA GLN A 234 39.87 56.17 -12.92
C GLN A 234 40.22 57.49 -12.21
N GLU A 235 40.44 57.48 -10.89
CA GLU A 235 40.95 58.61 -10.11
C GLU A 235 42.33 59.05 -10.57
N LEU A 236 43.27 58.11 -10.73
CA LEU A 236 44.62 58.40 -11.21
C LEU A 236 44.57 59.06 -12.60
N LYS A 237 43.75 58.54 -13.53
CA LYS A 237 43.53 59.16 -14.84
C LYS A 237 42.85 60.54 -14.78
N LYS A 238 42.06 60.84 -13.73
CA LYS A 238 41.53 62.20 -13.49
C LYS A 238 42.63 63.12 -12.99
N LYS A 239 43.44 62.68 -12.02
CA LYS A 239 44.56 63.43 -11.43
C LYS A 239 45.62 63.75 -12.48
N GLU A 240 46.04 62.76 -13.25
CA GLU A 240 46.98 62.89 -14.38
C GLU A 240 46.50 63.94 -15.41
N LYS A 241 45.21 63.90 -15.81
CA LYS A 241 44.64 64.90 -16.72
C LYS A 241 44.61 66.32 -16.13
N ILE A 242 44.39 66.46 -14.84
CA ILE A 242 44.42 67.75 -14.14
C ILE A 242 45.86 68.29 -14.09
N GLU A 243 46.86 67.42 -13.87
CA GLU A 243 48.27 67.79 -13.86
C GLU A 243 48.79 68.13 -15.27
N GLN A 244 48.42 67.36 -16.30
CA GLN A 244 48.66 67.71 -17.70
C GLN A 244 48.03 69.06 -18.06
N ALA A 245 46.80 69.34 -17.59
CA ALA A 245 46.14 70.63 -17.83
C ALA A 245 46.84 71.80 -17.12
N LYS A 246 47.33 71.60 -15.89
CA LYS A 246 48.17 72.59 -15.17
C LYS A 246 49.46 72.88 -15.93
N TYR A 247 50.21 71.84 -16.30
CA TYR A 247 51.47 71.98 -17.04
C TYR A 247 51.28 72.69 -18.39
N GLN A 248 50.21 72.37 -19.13
CA GLN A 248 49.85 73.11 -20.36
C GLN A 248 49.43 74.56 -20.08
N ALA A 249 48.82 74.87 -18.93
CA ALA A 249 48.51 76.25 -18.54
C ALA A 249 49.79 77.04 -18.17
N GLU A 250 50.74 76.41 -17.48
CA GLU A 250 52.05 76.97 -17.15
C GLU A 250 52.88 77.26 -18.40
N ILE A 251 52.93 76.35 -19.38
CA ILE A 251 53.57 76.58 -20.68
C ILE A 251 52.91 77.76 -21.42
N ARG A 252 51.56 77.81 -21.46
CA ARG A 252 50.83 78.90 -22.12
C ARG A 252 51.10 80.25 -21.44
N LYS A 253 51.14 80.29 -20.11
CA LYS A 253 51.54 81.48 -19.35
C LYS A 253 52.96 81.90 -19.69
N HIS A 254 53.94 80.99 -19.61
CA HIS A 254 55.35 81.32 -19.88
C HIS A 254 55.56 81.82 -21.33
N HIS A 255 54.82 81.27 -22.31
CA HIS A 255 54.84 81.76 -23.67
C HIS A 255 54.22 83.18 -23.79
N GLN A 256 53.11 83.44 -23.09
CA GLN A 256 52.50 84.77 -23.02
C GLN A 256 53.43 85.80 -22.37
N ASP A 257 54.08 85.45 -21.26
CA ASP A 257 55.08 86.28 -20.57
C ASP A 257 56.30 86.57 -21.48
N GLN A 258 56.70 85.63 -22.35
CA GLN A 258 57.77 85.81 -23.33
C GLN A 258 57.35 86.74 -24.48
N LEU A 259 56.14 86.59 -25.01
CA LEU A 259 55.58 87.46 -26.05
C LEU A 259 55.38 88.90 -25.55
N GLN A 260 55.01 89.09 -24.28
CA GLN A 260 54.91 90.43 -23.67
C GLN A 260 56.28 91.12 -23.64
N LYS A 261 57.33 90.43 -23.16
CA LYS A 261 58.71 90.96 -23.15
C LYS A 261 59.23 91.27 -24.57
N GLN A 262 58.89 90.45 -25.57
CA GLN A 262 59.21 90.73 -26.97
C GLN A 262 58.42 91.94 -27.51
N SER A 263 57.16 92.12 -27.11
CA SER A 263 56.37 93.31 -27.46
C SER A 263 56.98 94.58 -26.86
N GLU A 264 57.49 94.51 -25.63
CA GLU A 264 58.13 95.63 -24.92
C GLU A 264 59.45 96.05 -25.59
N THR A 265 60.32 95.11 -25.94
CA THR A 265 61.58 95.42 -26.66
C THR A 265 61.32 95.90 -28.09
N ILE A 266 60.34 95.35 -28.81
CA ILE A 266 59.96 95.84 -30.14
C ILE A 266 59.44 97.30 -30.04
N LYS A 267 58.64 97.64 -29.02
CA LYS A 267 58.16 99.02 -28.77
C LYS A 267 59.26 100.02 -28.40
N GLN A 268 60.46 99.56 -28.06
CA GLN A 268 61.65 100.39 -27.91
C GLN A 268 62.31 100.59 -29.28
N VAL A 269 62.63 99.50 -29.98
CA VAL A 269 63.30 99.51 -31.30
C VAL A 269 62.50 100.23 -32.40
N THR A 270 61.15 100.20 -32.37
CA THR A 270 60.35 100.96 -33.35
C THR A 270 60.52 102.47 -33.20
N LYS A 271 60.60 102.98 -31.97
CA LYS A 271 60.79 104.41 -31.69
C LYS A 271 62.15 104.91 -32.18
N GLU A 272 63.17 104.06 -32.13
CA GLU A 272 64.51 104.34 -32.67
C GLU A 272 64.51 104.34 -34.21
N ARG A 273 63.75 103.42 -34.84
CA ARG A 273 63.68 103.28 -36.31
C ARG A 273 62.81 104.32 -37.00
N GLU A 274 61.76 104.83 -36.37
CA GLU A 274 60.92 105.89 -36.95
C GLU A 274 61.69 107.20 -37.16
N VAL A 275 62.66 107.50 -36.29
CA VAL A 275 63.58 108.64 -36.46
C VAL A 275 64.41 108.51 -37.74
N GLN A 276 64.88 107.31 -38.08
CA GLN A 276 65.76 107.06 -39.23
C GLN A 276 64.97 106.84 -40.55
N ALA A 277 63.79 106.24 -40.49
CA ALA A 277 62.99 105.89 -41.67
C ALA A 277 62.37 107.09 -42.41
N SER A 278 62.40 108.27 -41.80
CA SER A 278 61.92 109.54 -42.36
C SER A 278 62.83 110.10 -43.47
N GLN A 279 64.15 109.91 -43.38
CA GLN A 279 65.14 110.52 -44.27
C GLN A 279 65.31 109.82 -45.63
N ALA A 280 64.95 108.54 -45.74
CA ALA A 280 65.36 107.68 -46.87
C ALA A 280 64.33 107.54 -48.02
N LYS A 281 63.15 108.19 -47.95
CA LYS A 281 61.99 107.86 -48.80
C LYS A 281 61.72 108.82 -49.98
N LEU A 282 62.68 109.66 -50.39
CA LEU A 282 62.41 110.82 -51.28
C LEU A 282 62.95 110.78 -52.72
N SER A 283 63.65 109.73 -53.21
CA SER A 283 64.45 109.88 -54.45
C SER A 283 64.53 108.71 -55.47
N SER A 284 63.72 107.64 -55.41
CA SER A 284 63.73 106.61 -56.49
C SER A 284 62.46 105.76 -56.60
N ALA A 285 61.50 106.11 -57.48
CA ALA A 285 60.20 105.42 -57.52
C ALA A 285 59.43 105.31 -58.87
N THR A 286 59.89 105.89 -59.99
CA THR A 286 59.06 105.97 -61.23
C THR A 286 59.56 105.13 -62.41
N GLN A 287 60.79 105.31 -62.89
CA GLN A 287 61.24 104.72 -64.17
C GLN A 287 61.50 103.19 -64.14
N LYS A 288 61.66 102.56 -62.98
CA LYS A 288 61.90 101.10 -62.86
C LYS A 288 60.66 100.22 -63.07
N ARG A 289 59.47 100.80 -63.26
CA ARG A 289 58.19 100.07 -63.18
C ARG A 289 57.81 99.37 -64.50
N LEU A 290 57.87 100.08 -65.63
CA LEU A 290 57.25 99.64 -66.89
C LEU A 290 58.00 98.47 -67.58
N LEU A 291 59.34 98.51 -67.63
CA LEU A 291 60.14 97.45 -68.28
C LEU A 291 60.07 96.10 -67.55
N LYS A 292 59.80 96.12 -66.23
CA LYS A 292 59.68 94.91 -65.42
C LYS A 292 58.36 94.19 -65.72
N GLU A 293 57.28 94.95 -65.83
CA GLU A 293 55.90 94.49 -66.01
C GLU A 293 55.71 93.62 -67.25
N MET A 294 56.36 93.96 -68.37
CA MET A 294 56.35 93.15 -69.61
C MET A 294 57.17 91.85 -69.50
N SER A 295 58.24 91.84 -68.68
CA SER A 295 59.04 90.62 -68.45
C SER A 295 58.30 89.66 -67.53
N ASP A 296 57.74 90.18 -66.43
CA ASP A 296 56.95 89.43 -65.46
C ASP A 296 55.71 88.79 -66.12
N GLN A 297 55.08 89.44 -67.12
CA GLN A 297 53.93 88.90 -67.89
C GLN A 297 54.23 87.69 -68.78
N ASN A 298 55.46 87.51 -69.28
CA ASN A 298 55.82 86.33 -70.06
C ASN A 298 56.38 85.21 -69.18
N LYS A 299 57.12 85.58 -68.12
CA LYS A 299 57.59 84.66 -67.10
C LYS A 299 56.42 83.92 -66.43
N THR A 300 55.41 84.66 -65.97
CA THR A 300 54.21 84.08 -65.34
C THR A 300 53.44 83.12 -66.23
N LYS A 301 53.44 83.27 -67.56
CA LYS A 301 52.78 82.31 -68.48
C LYS A 301 53.47 80.95 -68.46
N LEU A 302 54.80 80.94 -68.56
CA LEU A 302 55.61 79.71 -68.51
C LEU A 302 55.57 79.05 -67.13
N GLU A 303 55.55 79.85 -66.06
CA GLU A 303 55.35 79.36 -64.69
C GLU A 303 53.97 78.70 -64.53
N ASN A 304 52.89 79.32 -65.04
CA ASN A 304 51.55 78.74 -65.04
C ASN A 304 51.46 77.41 -65.81
N GLU A 305 52.20 77.24 -66.91
CA GLU A 305 52.24 75.98 -67.67
C GLU A 305 53.03 74.89 -66.94
N HIS A 306 54.17 75.24 -66.35
CA HIS A 306 54.95 74.35 -65.51
C HIS A 306 54.17 73.91 -64.26
N GLU A 307 53.43 74.82 -63.61
CA GLU A 307 52.57 74.52 -62.47
C GLU A 307 51.40 73.60 -62.85
N LYS A 308 50.75 73.80 -64.01
CA LYS A 308 49.72 72.86 -64.51
C LYS A 308 50.28 71.44 -64.68
N LEU A 309 51.47 71.30 -65.27
CA LEU A 309 52.13 70.00 -65.44
C LEU A 309 52.49 69.38 -64.08
N LYS A 310 53.03 70.17 -63.14
CA LYS A 310 53.33 69.76 -61.76
C LYS A 310 52.07 69.31 -61.00
N HIS A 311 50.96 70.02 -61.14
CA HIS A 311 49.67 69.64 -60.54
C HIS A 311 49.08 68.37 -61.18
N LEU A 312 49.23 68.18 -62.50
CA LEU A 312 48.82 66.94 -63.17
C LEU A 312 49.64 65.73 -62.71
N LEU A 313 50.96 65.88 -62.58
CA LEU A 313 51.83 64.83 -62.04
C LEU A 313 51.47 64.48 -60.59
N LEU A 314 51.36 65.49 -59.72
CA LEU A 314 50.98 65.30 -58.31
C LEU A 314 49.58 64.69 -58.16
N LYS A 315 48.62 65.08 -59.01
CA LYS A 315 47.30 64.45 -59.04
C LYS A 315 47.40 62.97 -59.44
N ASN A 316 48.13 62.66 -60.51
CA ASN A 316 48.30 61.27 -60.96
C ASN A 316 49.00 60.40 -59.89
N GLU A 317 49.94 60.98 -59.14
CA GLU A 317 50.60 60.33 -58.00
C GLU A 317 49.62 60.05 -56.85
N ILE A 318 48.82 61.05 -56.43
CA ILE A 318 47.76 60.89 -55.42
C ILE A 318 46.70 59.87 -55.87
N ASP A 319 46.24 59.94 -57.12
CA ASP A 319 45.27 59.01 -57.71
C ASP A 319 45.84 57.57 -57.76
N ASN A 320 47.16 57.40 -57.85
CA ASN A 320 47.81 56.09 -57.82
C ASN A 320 48.02 55.56 -56.39
N LEU A 321 48.38 56.44 -55.43
CA LEU A 321 48.44 56.09 -54.01
C LEU A 321 47.06 55.67 -53.48
N SER A 322 46.00 56.41 -53.82
CA SER A 322 44.62 56.07 -53.47
C SER A 322 44.23 54.66 -53.95
N LYS A 323 44.59 54.30 -55.19
CA LYS A 323 44.34 52.95 -55.74
C LYS A 323 45.13 51.85 -55.01
N THR A 324 46.37 52.09 -54.60
CA THR A 324 47.15 51.08 -53.85
C THR A 324 46.64 50.93 -52.41
N GLU A 325 46.22 52.02 -51.77
CA GLU A 325 45.53 51.99 -50.48
C GLU A 325 44.20 51.23 -50.57
N GLU A 326 43.36 51.51 -51.57
CA GLU A 326 42.13 50.76 -51.83
C GLU A 326 42.37 49.26 -51.98
N LEU A 327 43.38 48.86 -52.79
CA LEU A 327 43.73 47.45 -52.98
C LEU A 327 44.23 46.81 -51.67
N MET A 328 45.09 47.50 -50.92
CA MET A 328 45.55 47.06 -49.60
C MET A 328 44.39 46.87 -48.62
N VAL A 329 43.43 47.80 -48.60
CA VAL A 329 42.21 47.73 -47.77
C VAL A 329 41.34 46.55 -48.20
N ARG A 330 41.05 46.39 -49.49
CA ARG A 330 40.26 45.26 -50.06
C ARG A 330 40.90 43.91 -49.66
N MET A 331 42.19 43.73 -49.91
CA MET A 331 42.92 42.52 -49.48
C MET A 331 42.91 42.35 -47.94
N SER A 332 42.90 43.43 -47.15
CA SER A 332 42.77 43.31 -45.69
C SER A 332 41.39 42.83 -45.26
N LEU A 333 40.34 43.27 -45.96
CA LEU A 333 38.94 42.89 -45.72
C LEU A 333 38.67 41.46 -46.16
N GLU A 334 39.21 41.02 -47.29
CA GLU A 334 39.15 39.63 -47.76
C GLU A 334 39.84 38.67 -46.78
N ARG A 335 41.06 39.00 -46.33
CA ARG A 335 41.76 38.20 -45.28
C ARG A 335 40.96 38.16 -43.97
N LYS A 336 40.29 39.24 -43.57
CA LYS A 336 39.39 39.26 -42.40
C LYS A 336 38.16 38.37 -42.65
N LEU A 337 37.51 38.49 -43.81
CA LEU A 337 36.33 37.71 -44.21
C LEU A 337 36.62 36.21 -44.22
N LEU A 338 37.77 35.79 -44.74
CA LEU A 338 38.21 34.39 -44.74
C LEU A 338 38.37 33.87 -43.30
N LYS A 339 39.05 34.62 -42.42
CA LYS A 339 39.17 34.27 -40.99
C LYS A 339 37.82 34.22 -40.27
N PHE A 340 36.88 35.11 -40.59
CA PHE A 340 35.52 35.03 -40.04
C PHE A 340 34.76 33.79 -40.52
N LYS A 341 34.86 33.42 -41.80
CA LYS A 341 34.26 32.19 -42.36
C LYS A 341 34.86 30.92 -41.73
N GLU A 342 36.18 30.89 -41.55
CA GLU A 342 36.90 29.80 -40.89
C GLU A 342 36.51 29.66 -39.42
N ASN A 343 36.55 30.75 -38.65
CA ASN A 343 36.11 30.77 -37.25
C ASN A 343 34.64 30.32 -37.10
N HIS A 344 33.76 30.75 -38.01
CA HIS A 344 32.36 30.33 -38.01
C HIS A 344 32.20 28.83 -38.30
N LYS A 345 32.95 28.28 -39.28
CA LYS A 345 32.98 26.84 -39.56
C LYS A 345 33.42 26.03 -38.34
N LEU A 346 34.50 26.46 -37.67
CA LEU A 346 34.98 25.82 -36.44
C LEU A 346 33.91 25.84 -35.34
N GLN A 347 33.25 26.98 -35.10
CA GLN A 347 32.15 27.07 -34.12
C GLN A 347 30.96 26.15 -34.46
N LEU A 348 30.64 25.94 -35.74
CA LEU A 348 29.61 24.98 -36.15
C LEU A 348 30.07 23.52 -35.95
N GLU A 349 31.34 23.21 -36.21
CA GLU A 349 31.92 21.88 -35.99
C GLU A 349 32.00 21.54 -34.50
N GLU A 350 32.36 22.50 -33.63
CA GLU A 350 32.32 22.32 -32.18
C GLU A 350 30.90 22.14 -31.65
N LYS A 351 29.92 22.93 -32.11
CA LYS A 351 28.49 22.71 -31.80
C LYS A 351 28.03 21.32 -32.24
N LYS A 352 28.42 20.87 -33.42
CA LYS A 352 28.11 19.54 -33.97
C LYS A 352 28.77 18.42 -33.16
N ARG A 353 30.01 18.60 -32.67
CA ARG A 353 30.69 17.69 -31.74
C ARG A 353 29.95 17.63 -30.40
N GLY A 354 29.65 18.77 -29.79
CA GLY A 354 28.93 18.86 -28.52
C GLY A 354 27.52 18.25 -28.56
N LEU A 355 26.80 18.38 -29.69
CA LEU A 355 25.51 17.70 -29.90
C LEU A 355 25.66 16.17 -30.01
N LYS A 356 26.68 15.68 -30.72
CA LYS A 356 26.98 14.22 -30.77
C LYS A 356 27.32 13.68 -29.38
N GLU A 357 28.14 14.38 -28.61
CA GLU A 357 28.50 13.99 -27.24
C GLU A 357 27.30 13.99 -26.29
N LYS A 358 26.36 14.94 -26.44
CA LYS A 358 25.11 14.93 -25.68
C LYS A 358 24.26 13.72 -26.04
N ALA A 359 24.05 13.48 -27.34
CA ALA A 359 23.28 12.33 -27.81
C ALA A 359 23.84 10.98 -27.30
N THR A 360 25.16 10.79 -27.29
CA THR A 360 25.76 9.55 -26.75
C THR A 360 25.70 9.47 -25.22
N LYS A 361 25.83 10.60 -24.51
CA LYS A 361 25.61 10.67 -23.04
C LYS A 361 24.16 10.34 -22.68
N GLU A 362 23.19 10.87 -23.42
CA GLU A 362 21.76 10.60 -23.27
C GLU A 362 21.42 9.14 -23.61
N GLN A 363 21.93 8.58 -24.71
CA GLN A 363 21.78 7.16 -25.03
C GLN A 363 22.35 6.25 -23.93
N ASN A 364 23.54 6.56 -23.40
CA ASN A 364 24.13 5.81 -22.30
C ASN A 364 23.30 5.91 -21.01
N GLN A 365 22.70 7.07 -20.71
CA GLN A 365 21.78 7.23 -19.58
C GLN A 365 20.48 6.43 -19.79
N ILE A 366 19.92 6.41 -21.00
CA ILE A 366 18.74 5.61 -21.36
C ILE A 366 19.04 4.11 -21.24
N LEU A 367 20.20 3.64 -21.70
CA LEU A 367 20.62 2.25 -21.56
C LEU A 367 20.82 1.86 -20.09
N GLN A 368 21.47 2.72 -19.28
CA GLN A 368 21.57 2.49 -17.82
C GLN A 368 20.21 2.52 -17.12
N ALA A 369 19.27 3.36 -17.55
CA ALA A 369 17.92 3.41 -17.00
C ALA A 369 17.14 2.13 -17.34
N ARG A 370 17.23 1.64 -18.58
CA ARG A 370 16.64 0.36 -19.01
C ARG A 370 17.22 -0.82 -18.21
N LEU A 371 18.54 -0.93 -18.10
CA LEU A 371 19.19 -1.99 -17.31
C LEU A 371 18.86 -1.95 -15.81
N ARG A 372 18.53 -0.77 -15.26
CA ARG A 372 18.01 -0.64 -13.88
C ARG A 372 16.55 -1.07 -13.78
N ALA A 373 15.72 -0.69 -14.75
CA ALA A 373 14.31 -1.10 -14.80
C ALA A 373 14.15 -2.61 -14.98
N GLU A 374 14.89 -3.21 -15.92
CA GLU A 374 14.92 -4.64 -16.21
C GLU A 374 15.31 -5.47 -14.99
N LYS A 375 16.34 -5.06 -14.24
CA LYS A 375 16.72 -5.72 -12.98
C LYS A 375 15.65 -5.61 -11.89
N LEU A 376 14.99 -4.45 -11.77
CA LEU A 376 13.88 -4.27 -10.84
C LEU A 376 12.63 -5.03 -11.25
N GLU A 377 12.46 -5.32 -12.54
CA GLU A 377 11.39 -6.18 -13.07
C GLU A 377 11.70 -7.66 -12.81
N GLN A 378 12.94 -8.10 -13.04
CA GLN A 378 13.44 -9.44 -12.68
C GLN A 378 13.29 -9.70 -11.17
N GLU A 379 13.78 -8.81 -10.30
CA GLU A 379 13.58 -8.90 -8.84
C GLU A 379 12.09 -8.96 -8.44
N GLN A 380 11.21 -8.26 -9.16
CA GLN A 380 9.77 -8.32 -8.90
C GLN A 380 9.15 -9.61 -9.40
N GLN A 381 9.65 -10.19 -10.49
CA GLN A 381 9.17 -11.44 -11.05
C GLN A 381 9.57 -12.63 -10.17
N GLU A 382 10.84 -12.72 -9.77
CA GLU A 382 11.33 -13.69 -8.78
C GLU A 382 10.50 -13.64 -7.48
N ARG A 383 10.16 -12.44 -7.00
CA ARG A 383 9.30 -12.27 -5.81
C ARG A 383 7.87 -12.74 -6.02
N LYS A 384 7.29 -12.62 -7.21
CA LYS A 384 5.95 -13.17 -7.54
C LYS A 384 6.01 -14.69 -7.62
N GLU A 385 7.04 -15.23 -8.26
CA GLU A 385 7.23 -16.67 -8.48
C GLU A 385 7.45 -17.40 -7.15
N ALA A 386 8.35 -16.90 -6.29
CA ALA A 386 8.53 -17.42 -4.94
C ALA A 386 7.24 -17.33 -4.07
N LEU A 387 6.40 -16.31 -4.28
CA LEU A 387 5.10 -16.23 -3.61
C LEU A 387 4.07 -17.23 -4.18
N ALA A 388 4.13 -17.54 -5.47
CA ALA A 388 3.32 -18.58 -6.11
C ALA A 388 3.73 -19.97 -5.61
N GLU A 389 5.02 -20.31 -5.60
CA GLU A 389 5.54 -21.56 -5.02
C GLU A 389 5.09 -21.76 -3.57
N ILE A 390 5.19 -20.71 -2.75
CA ILE A 390 4.73 -20.74 -1.34
C ILE A 390 3.19 -20.89 -1.25
N SER A 391 2.44 -20.40 -2.23
CA SER A 391 0.99 -20.64 -2.32
C SER A 391 0.69 -22.09 -2.68
N ASP A 392 1.35 -22.63 -3.70
CA ASP A 392 1.10 -23.98 -4.21
C ASP A 392 1.52 -25.05 -3.19
N LEU A 393 2.65 -24.86 -2.50
CA LEU A 393 3.04 -25.70 -1.36
C LEU A 393 2.02 -25.66 -0.20
N LYS A 394 1.33 -24.54 0.02
CA LYS A 394 0.23 -24.46 1.00
C LYS A 394 -1.04 -25.15 0.49
N ILE A 395 -1.34 -25.04 -0.81
CA ILE A 395 -2.47 -25.72 -1.46
C ILE A 395 -2.26 -27.24 -1.40
N GLU A 396 -1.07 -27.74 -1.74
CA GLU A 396 -0.70 -29.15 -1.56
C GLU A 396 -0.85 -29.61 -0.11
N GLN A 397 -0.37 -28.84 0.87
CA GLN A 397 -0.50 -29.20 2.29
C GLN A 397 -1.98 -29.23 2.73
N ALA A 398 -2.80 -28.30 2.23
CA ALA A 398 -4.24 -28.32 2.46
C ALA A 398 -4.90 -29.56 1.83
N GLN A 399 -4.60 -29.89 0.56
CA GLN A 399 -5.09 -31.11 -0.09
C GLN A 399 -4.64 -32.37 0.67
N LYS A 400 -3.36 -32.49 1.02
CA LYS A 400 -2.77 -33.63 1.74
C LYS A 400 -3.38 -33.79 3.15
N THR A 401 -3.82 -32.72 3.81
CA THR A 401 -4.56 -32.80 5.10
C THR A 401 -6.05 -33.10 4.91
N VAL A 402 -6.71 -32.57 3.87
CA VAL A 402 -8.10 -32.91 3.52
C VAL A 402 -8.23 -34.38 3.14
N LEU A 403 -7.33 -34.92 2.31
CA LEU A 403 -7.33 -36.34 1.93
C LEU A 403 -7.19 -37.26 3.15
N LYS A 404 -6.26 -36.96 4.07
CA LYS A 404 -6.11 -37.68 5.34
C LYS A 404 -7.37 -37.58 6.22
N SER A 405 -8.02 -36.42 6.26
CA SER A 405 -9.29 -36.21 6.98
C SER A 405 -10.42 -37.05 6.39
N VAL A 406 -10.55 -37.12 5.06
CA VAL A 406 -11.53 -37.95 4.35
C VAL A 406 -11.27 -39.44 4.58
N GLN A 407 -10.02 -39.89 4.46
CA GLN A 407 -9.62 -41.29 4.75
C GLN A 407 -9.95 -41.67 6.20
N ASN A 408 -9.60 -40.83 7.18
CA ASN A 408 -9.91 -41.08 8.58
C ASN A 408 -11.43 -41.15 8.85
N LYS A 409 -12.24 -40.28 8.23
CA LYS A 409 -13.70 -40.34 8.31
C LYS A 409 -14.27 -41.61 7.66
N ALA A 410 -13.73 -42.05 6.53
CA ALA A 410 -14.14 -43.29 5.87
C ALA A 410 -13.84 -44.51 6.76
N LEU A 411 -12.64 -44.60 7.34
CA LEU A 411 -12.25 -45.66 8.27
C LEU A 411 -13.09 -45.66 9.56
N GLN A 412 -13.40 -44.48 10.13
CA GLN A 412 -14.30 -44.37 11.28
C GLN A 412 -15.74 -44.82 10.93
N SER A 413 -16.23 -44.44 9.75
CA SER A 413 -17.54 -44.89 9.24
C SER A 413 -17.59 -46.41 9.04
N GLN A 414 -16.52 -47.01 8.47
CA GLN A 414 -16.41 -48.46 8.30
C GLN A 414 -16.38 -49.21 9.64
N LYS A 415 -15.60 -48.73 10.62
CA LYS A 415 -15.59 -49.29 11.98
C LYS A 415 -16.98 -49.22 12.62
N SER A 416 -17.62 -48.06 12.63
CA SER A 416 -18.98 -47.90 13.18
C SER A 416 -20.04 -48.74 12.45
N ARG A 417 -19.90 -48.97 11.14
CA ARG A 417 -20.76 -49.91 10.38
C ARG A 417 -20.55 -51.34 10.86
N SER A 418 -19.32 -51.85 10.90
CA SER A 418 -19.04 -53.23 11.34
C SER A 418 -19.35 -53.48 12.82
N GLU A 419 -19.25 -52.46 13.68
CA GLU A 419 -19.72 -52.51 15.08
C GLU A 419 -21.25 -52.64 15.14
N LYS A 420 -21.99 -51.81 14.40
CA LYS A 420 -23.45 -51.88 14.31
C LYS A 420 -23.93 -53.18 13.68
N GLU A 421 -23.20 -53.70 12.70
CA GLU A 421 -23.49 -54.99 12.05
C GLU A 421 -23.37 -56.15 13.04
N LYS A 422 -22.28 -56.21 13.83
CA LYS A 422 -22.13 -57.20 14.91
C LYS A 422 -23.24 -57.11 15.95
N VAL A 423 -23.62 -55.90 16.34
CA VAL A 423 -24.75 -55.67 17.26
C VAL A 423 -26.08 -56.12 16.63
N HIS A 424 -26.31 -55.84 15.35
CA HIS A 424 -27.50 -56.31 14.64
C HIS A 424 -27.54 -57.84 14.52
N GLN A 425 -26.40 -58.50 14.25
CA GLN A 425 -26.29 -59.96 14.24
C GLN A 425 -26.60 -60.57 15.62
N GLN A 426 -26.15 -59.94 16.71
CA GLN A 426 -26.49 -60.36 18.08
C GLN A 426 -27.98 -60.14 18.41
N ILE A 427 -28.55 -59.00 18.02
CA ILE A 427 -29.99 -58.73 18.19
C ILE A 427 -30.81 -59.73 17.38
N LYS A 428 -30.43 -60.01 16.13
CA LYS A 428 -31.13 -60.99 15.29
C LYS A 428 -31.15 -62.36 15.98
N LYS A 429 -30.00 -62.87 16.43
CA LYS A 429 -29.94 -64.17 17.12
C LYS A 429 -30.88 -64.25 18.32
N LYS A 430 -31.01 -63.18 19.10
CA LYS A 430 -31.97 -63.13 20.21
C LYS A 430 -33.42 -63.16 19.76
N VAL A 431 -33.76 -62.46 18.67
CA VAL A 431 -35.10 -62.53 18.08
C VAL A 431 -35.37 -63.92 17.51
N ASP A 432 -34.41 -64.53 16.81
CA ASP A 432 -34.49 -65.90 16.32
C ASP A 432 -34.71 -66.88 17.52
N GLU A 433 -33.96 -66.74 18.61
CA GLU A 433 -34.10 -67.51 19.86
C GLU A 433 -35.48 -67.30 20.54
N GLU A 434 -35.95 -66.05 20.64
CA GLU A 434 -37.27 -65.70 21.20
C GLU A 434 -38.42 -66.25 20.34
N GLU A 435 -38.29 -66.24 19.01
CA GLU A 435 -39.24 -66.85 18.08
C GLU A 435 -39.28 -68.39 18.20
N GLU A 436 -38.14 -69.06 18.40
CA GLU A 436 -38.10 -70.50 18.71
C GLU A 436 -38.79 -70.81 20.04
N TRP A 437 -38.53 -70.04 21.10
CA TRP A 437 -39.23 -70.18 22.39
C TRP A 437 -40.74 -69.99 22.25
N HIS A 438 -41.18 -68.98 21.48
CA HIS A 438 -42.59 -68.76 21.21
C HIS A 438 -43.22 -69.90 20.39
N ARG A 439 -42.50 -70.46 19.41
CA ARG A 439 -42.95 -71.61 18.61
C ARG A 439 -43.12 -72.87 19.48
N LEU A 440 -42.12 -73.20 20.30
CA LEU A 440 -42.16 -74.34 21.22
C LEU A 440 -43.29 -74.19 22.26
N ALA A 441 -43.48 -73.00 22.82
CA ALA A 441 -44.59 -72.71 23.72
C ALA A 441 -45.95 -72.87 23.00
N MET A 442 -46.07 -72.42 21.75
CA MET A 442 -47.29 -72.60 20.95
C MET A 442 -47.56 -74.08 20.68
N GLU A 443 -46.56 -74.84 20.24
CA GLU A 443 -46.64 -76.30 20.08
C GLU A 443 -47.07 -77.02 21.37
N GLU A 444 -46.55 -76.63 22.53
CA GLU A 444 -47.01 -77.17 23.81
C GLU A 444 -48.49 -76.87 24.07
N THR A 445 -48.96 -75.66 23.79
CA THR A 445 -50.40 -75.34 23.96
C THR A 445 -51.29 -76.09 22.98
N ILE A 446 -50.79 -76.38 21.77
CA ILE A 446 -51.47 -77.24 20.78
C ILE A 446 -51.52 -78.67 21.31
N LYS A 447 -50.39 -79.29 21.65
CA LYS A 447 -50.30 -80.64 22.24
C LYS A 447 -51.16 -80.81 23.50
N LYS A 448 -51.33 -79.76 24.32
CA LYS A 448 -52.24 -79.74 25.48
C LYS A 448 -53.72 -79.66 25.09
N LYS A 449 -54.07 -78.88 24.05
CA LYS A 449 -55.43 -78.85 23.47
C LYS A 449 -55.80 -80.18 22.79
N ASP A 450 -54.86 -80.79 22.07
CA ASP A 450 -55.08 -82.02 21.32
C ASP A 450 -55.37 -83.19 22.26
N ARG A 451 -54.57 -83.37 23.33
CA ARG A 451 -54.84 -84.35 24.40
C ARG A 451 -56.23 -84.16 25.00
N ARG A 452 -56.61 -82.92 25.34
CA ARG A 452 -57.96 -82.60 25.85
C ARG A 452 -59.06 -82.90 24.82
N SER A 453 -58.78 -82.72 23.53
CA SER A 453 -59.70 -83.07 22.45
C SER A 453 -59.86 -84.58 22.30
N GLU A 454 -58.77 -85.35 22.43
CA GLU A 454 -58.82 -86.81 22.45
C GLU A 454 -59.59 -87.34 23.66
N GLU A 455 -59.39 -86.77 24.85
CA GLU A 455 -60.15 -87.10 26.05
C GLU A 455 -61.65 -86.86 25.82
N ILE A 456 -62.02 -85.69 25.30
CA ILE A 456 -63.41 -85.37 24.93
C ILE A 456 -63.94 -86.32 23.85
N LEU A 457 -63.12 -86.73 22.88
CA LEU A 457 -63.51 -87.71 21.85
C LEU A 457 -63.65 -89.12 22.42
N LYS A 458 -62.83 -89.54 23.39
CA LYS A 458 -62.96 -90.81 24.11
C LYS A 458 -64.25 -90.83 24.93
N VAL A 459 -64.55 -89.78 25.69
CA VAL A 459 -65.82 -89.62 26.43
C VAL A 459 -67.01 -89.63 25.47
N LYS A 460 -67.00 -88.84 24.39
CA LYS A 460 -68.08 -88.84 23.39
C LYS A 460 -68.29 -90.22 22.75
N LYS A 461 -67.22 -90.96 22.44
CA LYS A 461 -67.32 -92.34 21.92
C LYS A 461 -67.92 -93.30 22.96
N ALA A 462 -67.55 -93.19 24.24
CA ALA A 462 -68.14 -93.96 25.32
C ALA A 462 -69.65 -93.69 25.42
N THR A 463 -70.07 -92.43 25.54
CA THR A 463 -71.50 -92.05 25.62
C THR A 463 -72.30 -92.46 24.36
N ILE A 464 -71.68 -92.47 23.17
CA ILE A 464 -72.31 -93.01 21.96
C ILE A 464 -72.47 -94.53 22.03
N GLU A 465 -71.49 -95.30 22.53
CA GLU A 465 -71.64 -96.75 22.65
C GLU A 465 -72.53 -97.15 23.85
N GLU A 466 -72.55 -96.38 24.94
CA GLU A 466 -73.52 -96.49 26.04
C GLU A 466 -74.95 -96.29 25.53
N SER A 467 -75.22 -95.20 24.81
CA SER A 467 -76.54 -94.95 24.22
C SER A 467 -76.94 -96.01 23.18
N ARG A 468 -75.98 -96.57 22.43
CA ARG A 468 -76.21 -97.75 21.57
C ARG A 468 -76.49 -99.02 22.37
N GLN A 469 -75.82 -99.26 23.50
CA GLN A 469 -76.08 -100.40 24.38
C GLN A 469 -77.47 -100.28 25.02
N VAL A 470 -77.85 -99.09 25.49
CA VAL A 470 -79.21 -98.79 25.97
C VAL A 470 -80.23 -98.99 24.85
N ALA A 471 -79.94 -98.56 23.61
CA ALA A 471 -80.82 -98.81 22.47
C ALA A 471 -80.95 -100.31 22.12
N ARG A 472 -79.85 -101.09 22.14
CA ARG A 472 -79.87 -102.55 21.96
C ARG A 472 -80.64 -103.25 23.08
N ALA A 473 -80.46 -102.83 24.33
CA ALA A 473 -81.19 -103.38 25.47
C ALA A 473 -82.68 -103.03 25.42
N ALA A 474 -83.04 -101.79 25.07
CA ALA A 474 -84.42 -101.38 24.86
C ALA A 474 -85.07 -102.11 23.67
N PHE A 475 -84.31 -102.40 22.61
CA PHE A 475 -84.76 -103.26 21.51
C PHE A 475 -84.98 -104.70 21.98
N GLN A 476 -84.04 -105.31 22.71
CA GLN A 476 -84.20 -106.66 23.28
C GLN A 476 -85.37 -106.76 24.26
N MET A 477 -85.64 -105.71 25.04
CA MET A 477 -86.83 -105.65 25.92
C MET A 477 -88.12 -105.49 25.11
N ARG A 478 -88.11 -104.73 24.00
CA ARG A 478 -89.24 -104.70 23.05
C ARG A 478 -89.45 -106.04 22.36
N GLU A 479 -88.39 -106.78 22.00
CA GLU A 479 -88.52 -108.13 21.45
C GLU A 479 -89.06 -109.10 22.49
N ARG A 480 -88.55 -109.12 23.73
CA ARG A 480 -89.14 -109.96 24.80
C ARG A 480 -90.61 -109.65 25.06
N VAL A 481 -91.00 -108.38 25.01
CA VAL A 481 -92.41 -107.97 25.12
C VAL A 481 -93.21 -108.42 23.89
N ARG A 482 -92.65 -108.38 22.67
CA ARG A 482 -93.27 -108.97 21.47
C ARG A 482 -93.37 -110.49 21.56
N GLU A 483 -92.36 -111.19 22.05
CA GLU A 483 -92.34 -112.63 22.27
C GLU A 483 -93.40 -113.04 23.31
N GLN A 484 -93.55 -112.28 24.39
CA GLN A 484 -94.61 -112.50 25.39
C GLN A 484 -96.01 -112.20 24.85
N ILE A 485 -96.19 -111.17 24.02
CA ILE A 485 -97.48 -110.85 23.40
C ILE A 485 -97.86 -111.84 22.28
N ASN A 486 -96.88 -112.28 21.49
CA ASN A 486 -97.04 -113.31 20.44
C ASN A 486 -96.90 -114.75 20.97
N SER A 487 -96.78 -114.96 22.29
CA SER A 487 -96.68 -116.30 22.89
C SER A 487 -97.96 -117.14 22.74
N ARG A 488 -99.08 -116.49 22.39
CA ARG A 488 -100.29 -117.12 21.86
C ARG A 488 -100.24 -117.10 20.34
N SER A 489 -100.14 -118.27 19.72
CA SER A 489 -100.33 -118.36 18.26
C SER A 489 -101.78 -118.05 17.88
N PHE A 490 -102.00 -117.65 16.62
CA PHE A 490 -103.35 -117.50 16.09
C PHE A 490 -104.15 -118.81 16.22
N ASP A 491 -103.51 -119.96 15.96
CA ASP A 491 -104.13 -121.28 16.07
C ASP A 491 -104.50 -121.66 17.51
N GLN A 492 -103.75 -121.21 18.52
CA GLN A 492 -104.13 -121.35 19.93
C GLN A 492 -105.36 -120.49 20.27
N MET A 493 -105.42 -119.25 19.79
CA MET A 493 -106.60 -118.40 19.99
C MET A 493 -107.81 -118.93 19.20
N ALA A 494 -107.60 -119.56 18.05
CA ALA A 494 -108.64 -120.26 17.29
C ALA A 494 -109.15 -121.50 18.05
N MET A 495 -108.27 -122.36 18.59
CA MET A 495 -108.70 -123.49 19.42
C MET A 495 -109.38 -123.06 20.72
N GLU A 496 -108.90 -122.00 21.40
CA GLU A 496 -109.62 -121.43 22.55
C GLU A 496 -111.02 -120.93 22.12
N ALA A 497 -111.15 -120.27 20.97
CA ALA A 497 -112.44 -119.83 20.43
C ALA A 497 -113.37 -121.00 20.03
N GLU A 498 -112.86 -122.08 19.45
CA GLU A 498 -113.64 -123.28 19.14
C GLU A 498 -114.06 -124.06 20.40
N LEU A 499 -113.21 -124.10 21.43
CA LEU A 499 -113.55 -124.65 22.74
C LEU A 499 -114.63 -123.81 23.43
N TRP A 500 -114.55 -122.47 23.40
CA TRP A 500 -115.62 -121.61 23.90
C TRP A 500 -116.91 -121.74 23.08
N ALA A 501 -116.83 -121.80 21.75
CA ALA A 501 -118.00 -121.97 20.88
C ALA A 501 -118.68 -123.34 21.07
N SER A 502 -117.92 -124.40 21.36
CA SER A 502 -118.45 -125.73 21.68
C SER A 502 -118.98 -125.84 23.12
N LEU A 503 -118.42 -125.10 24.09
CA LEU A 503 -119.02 -124.94 25.42
C LEU A 503 -120.36 -124.20 25.35
N VAL A 504 -120.42 -123.08 24.63
CA VAL A 504 -121.66 -122.30 24.44
C VAL A 504 -122.74 -123.12 23.73
N LYS A 505 -122.36 -123.95 22.74
CA LYS A 505 -123.30 -124.92 22.10
C LYS A 505 -123.79 -126.03 23.04
N LYS A 506 -123.08 -126.34 24.14
CA LYS A 506 -123.48 -127.32 25.16
C LYS A 506 -124.29 -126.73 26.33
N ILE A 507 -124.58 -125.44 26.31
CA ILE A 507 -125.44 -124.74 27.28
C ILE A 507 -126.80 -124.37 26.64
N ALA A 508 -127.02 -124.73 25.37
CA ALA A 508 -128.17 -124.31 24.56
C ALA A 508 -129.13 -125.45 24.16
N TYR A 509 -128.83 -126.71 24.51
CA TYR A 509 -129.69 -127.90 24.34
C TYR A 509 -129.39 -128.94 25.42
#